data_AF-A0A820F285-F1
#
_entry.id   AF-A0A820F285-F1
#
_cell.length_a   1.000
_cell.length_b   1.000
_cell.length_c   1.000
_cell.angle_alpha   90.00
_cell.angle_beta   90.00
_cell.angle_gamma   90.00
#
_symmetry.space_group_name_H-M   'P 1'
#
loop_
_entity.id
_entity.type
_entity.pdbx_description
1 polymer ?
#
loop_
_entity_poly.entity_id
_entity_poly.type
_entity_poly.pdbx_seq_one_letter_code
_entity_poly.pdbx_strand_id
1 'polypeptide(L)'
;MNSGHMFSICKKLRILTFYADKQYDHPENELQLLLNRMPNLHTLELCLDEDEIEYKPFSNLKHDSIRCLDFEYYTFNREECELLIHSQLSQKCEVLMLSTKHLDDILQLINQLRNLRSLKIRLL
;
A
#
# COMPACT_ATOMS: atom_id res chain seq x y z
N MET A 1 20.55 27.81 -4.30
CA MET A 1 20.02 27.57 -5.66
C MET A 1 20.01 26.07 -5.87
N ASN A 2 18.83 25.45 -5.87
CA ASN A 2 18.64 24.09 -6.40
C ASN A 2 17.23 24.05 -6.99
N SER A 3 17.18 23.52 -8.20
CA SER A 3 16.06 23.49 -9.14
C SER A 3 14.83 22.89 -8.50
N GLY A 4 13.84 23.74 -8.22
CA GLY A 4 12.48 23.31 -7.97
C GLY A 4 11.93 22.66 -9.24
N HIS A 5 12.18 21.36 -9.42
CA HIS A 5 11.40 20.54 -10.33
C HIS A 5 9.97 20.59 -9.82
N MET A 6 9.20 21.52 -10.39
CA MET A 6 7.77 21.61 -10.14
C MET A 6 7.13 20.43 -10.88
N PHE A 7 7.14 19.25 -10.23
CA PHE A 7 6.49 18.06 -10.76
C PHE A 7 5.02 18.38 -10.99
N SER A 8 4.57 18.28 -12.25
CA SER A 8 3.20 18.57 -12.63
C SER A 8 2.25 17.51 -12.07
N ILE A 9 1.03 17.91 -11.73
CA ILE A 9 0.00 16.98 -11.24
C ILE A 9 -0.43 16.07 -12.39
N CYS A 10 -0.30 14.75 -12.21
CA CYS A 10 -0.75 13.76 -13.18
C CYS A 10 -2.18 13.33 -12.89
N LYS A 11 -3.16 14.00 -13.53
CA LYS A 11 -4.59 13.70 -13.31
C LYS A 11 -5.09 12.46 -14.05
N LYS A 12 -4.33 11.91 -14.99
CA LYS A 12 -4.77 10.78 -15.82
C LYS A 12 -4.34 9.43 -15.26
N LEU A 13 -3.30 9.39 -14.44
CA LEU A 13 -2.79 8.14 -13.89
C LEU A 13 -3.82 7.51 -12.94
N ARG A 14 -4.09 6.22 -13.13
CA ARG A 14 -5.04 5.43 -12.34
C ARG A 14 -4.37 4.30 -11.57
N ILE A 15 -3.22 3.83 -12.04
CA ILE A 15 -2.46 2.71 -11.48
C ILE A 15 -1.03 3.19 -11.29
N LEU A 16 -0.46 2.90 -10.12
CA LEU A 16 0.93 3.15 -9.79
C LEU A 16 1.50 1.87 -9.18
N THR A 17 2.53 1.35 -9.82
CA THR A 17 3.37 0.28 -9.26
C THR A 17 4.61 0.93 -8.66
N PHE A 18 4.84 0.72 -7.38
CA PHE A 18 5.96 1.28 -6.65
C PHE A 18 6.88 0.15 -6.16
N TYR A 19 8.17 0.30 -6.48
CA TYR A 19 9.23 -0.60 -6.05
C TYR A 19 10.06 0.15 -5.01
N ALA A 20 10.12 -0.39 -3.80
CA ALA A 20 11.01 0.13 -2.77
C ALA A 20 12.36 -0.59 -2.88
N ASP A 21 13.44 0.16 -3.12
CA ASP A 21 14.82 -0.32 -3.06
C ASP A 21 15.47 0.20 -1.76
N LYS A 22 16.39 -0.56 -1.16
CA LYS A 22 17.22 -0.19 0.00
C LYS A 22 17.94 1.15 -0.14
N GLN A 23 18.11 1.66 -1.36
CA GLN A 23 18.73 2.97 -1.61
C GLN A 23 17.91 4.17 -1.12
N TYR A 24 16.63 3.97 -0.77
CA TYR A 24 15.79 5.02 -0.22
C TYR A 24 15.74 4.92 1.30
N ASP A 25 16.29 5.92 2.00
CA ASP A 25 16.26 5.98 3.48
C ASP A 25 14.83 6.07 4.03
N HIS A 26 13.90 6.67 3.27
CA HIS A 26 12.50 6.89 3.64
C HIS A 26 11.54 6.76 2.45
N PRO A 27 11.33 5.55 1.89
CA PRO A 27 10.51 5.34 0.70
C PRO A 27 9.05 5.75 0.90
N GLU A 28 8.53 5.72 2.14
CA GLU A 28 7.17 6.16 2.46
C GLU A 28 6.94 7.65 2.19
N ASN A 29 7.94 8.51 2.46
CA ASN A 29 7.82 9.95 2.31
C ASN A 29 7.80 10.31 0.83
N GLU A 30 8.67 9.70 0.05
CA GLU A 30 8.72 9.85 -1.41
C GLU A 30 7.44 9.33 -2.06
N LEU A 31 6.97 8.15 -1.63
CA LEU A 31 5.70 7.61 -2.10
C LEU A 31 4.53 8.53 -1.74
N GLN A 32 4.45 9.06 -0.51
CA GLN A 32 3.39 9.99 -0.12
C GLN A 32 3.43 11.29 -0.95
N LEU A 33 4.62 11.80 -1.27
CA LEU A 33 4.78 12.95 -2.17
C LEU A 33 4.27 12.63 -3.58
N LEU A 34 4.55 11.44 -4.11
CA LEU A 34 4.02 10.97 -5.40
C LEU A 34 2.49 10.85 -5.38
N LEU A 35 1.93 10.22 -4.35
CA LEU A 35 0.50 10.06 -4.16
C LEU A 35 -0.21 11.42 -4.18
N ASN A 36 0.31 12.42 -3.46
CA ASN A 36 -0.25 13.78 -3.42
C ASN A 36 -0.34 14.46 -4.80
N ARG A 37 0.41 13.99 -5.80
CA ARG A 37 0.41 14.52 -7.18
C ARG A 37 -0.51 13.75 -8.12
N MET A 38 -1.17 12.69 -7.65
CA MET A 38 -1.95 11.76 -8.48
C MET A 38 -3.38 11.64 -7.92
N PRO A 39 -4.19 12.72 -7.92
CA PRO A 39 -5.47 12.76 -7.21
C PRO A 39 -6.50 11.74 -7.70
N ASN A 40 -6.31 11.20 -8.90
CA ASN A 40 -7.19 10.22 -9.54
C ASN A 40 -6.67 8.78 -9.45
N LEU A 41 -5.57 8.56 -8.75
CA LEU A 41 -4.98 7.24 -8.55
C LEU A 41 -5.95 6.33 -7.80
N HIS A 42 -6.26 5.19 -8.40
CA HIS A 42 -7.24 4.24 -7.89
C HIS A 42 -6.57 2.96 -7.38
N THR A 43 -5.51 2.52 -8.04
CA THR A 43 -4.76 1.31 -7.72
C THR A 43 -3.34 1.69 -7.33
N LEU A 44 -2.90 1.18 -6.18
CA LEU A 44 -1.52 1.22 -5.73
C LEU A 44 -1.02 -0.21 -5.57
N GLU A 45 -0.01 -0.55 -6.35
CA GLU A 45 0.69 -1.83 -6.30
C GLU A 45 2.05 -1.59 -5.64
N LEU A 46 2.34 -2.37 -4.60
CA LEU A 46 3.54 -2.24 -3.79
C LEU A 46 4.35 -3.51 -3.95
N CYS A 47 5.43 -3.40 -4.71
CA CYS A 47 6.40 -4.47 -4.93
C CYS A 47 7.52 -4.30 -3.90
N LEU A 48 7.52 -5.20 -2.92
CA LEU A 48 8.32 -5.12 -1.72
C LEU A 48 9.09 -6.43 -1.62
N ASP A 49 10.40 -6.35 -1.46
CA ASP A 49 11.23 -7.53 -1.32
C ASP A 49 11.25 -7.98 0.16
N GLU A 50 10.93 -9.24 0.42
CA GLU A 50 10.79 -9.81 1.78
C GLU A 50 12.10 -9.76 2.57
N ASP A 51 13.24 -9.85 1.89
CA ASP A 51 14.58 -9.86 2.50
C ASP A 51 15.11 -8.45 2.80
N GLU A 52 14.33 -7.41 2.47
CA GLU A 52 14.86 -6.05 2.35
C GLU A 52 14.21 -5.02 3.26
N ILE A 53 13.16 -5.38 4.01
CA ILE A 53 12.31 -4.40 4.67
C ILE A 53 12.14 -4.71 6.16
N GLU A 54 12.96 -4.08 7.02
CA GLU A 54 12.62 -3.86 8.45
C GLU A 54 11.53 -2.77 8.63
N TYR A 55 11.11 -2.15 7.53
CA TYR A 55 10.17 -1.04 7.49
C TYR A 55 8.71 -1.52 7.46
N LYS A 56 7.78 -0.67 7.93
CA LYS A 56 6.33 -0.92 7.92
C LYS A 56 5.63 0.10 6.99
N PRO A 57 5.85 0.07 5.67
CA PRO A 57 5.78 1.24 4.80
C PRO A 57 4.36 1.77 4.48
N PHE A 58 3.29 1.19 5.03
CA PHE A 58 1.92 1.45 4.54
C PHE A 58 0.95 1.97 5.58
N SER A 59 1.26 1.83 6.88
CA SER A 59 0.32 2.24 7.94
C SER A 59 0.02 3.73 7.89
N ASN A 60 1.00 4.52 7.45
CA ASN A 60 0.95 5.97 7.47
C ASN A 60 0.54 6.61 6.14
N LEU A 61 0.51 5.84 5.04
CA LEU A 61 0.16 6.37 3.74
C LEU A 61 -1.31 6.79 3.68
N LYS A 62 -1.56 7.87 2.95
CA LYS A 62 -2.89 8.51 2.85
C LYS A 62 -3.18 8.89 1.41
N HIS A 63 -4.33 8.46 0.92
CA HIS A 63 -4.85 8.91 -0.37
C HIS A 63 -6.37 8.71 -0.44
N ASP A 64 -7.09 9.67 -1.00
CA ASP A 64 -8.56 9.65 -0.95
C ASP A 64 -9.22 8.84 -2.06
N SER A 65 -8.54 8.63 -3.19
CA SER A 65 -9.11 7.93 -4.36
C SER A 65 -8.64 6.50 -4.54
N ILE A 66 -7.63 6.05 -3.78
CA ILE A 66 -7.18 4.65 -3.84
C ILE A 66 -8.29 3.75 -3.29
N ARG A 67 -8.66 2.73 -4.06
CA ARG A 67 -9.59 1.67 -3.65
C ARG A 67 -9.02 0.28 -3.87
N CYS A 68 -7.91 0.14 -4.57
CA CYS A 68 -7.23 -1.14 -4.76
C CYS A 68 -5.82 -1.05 -4.19
N LEU A 69 -5.50 -1.96 -3.28
CA LEU A 69 -4.17 -2.18 -2.75
C LEU A 69 -3.69 -3.56 -3.14
N ASP A 70 -2.51 -3.63 -3.74
CA ASP A 70 -1.90 -4.88 -4.17
C ASP A 70 -0.51 -5.04 -3.56
N PHE A 71 -0.34 -6.12 -2.82
CA PHE A 71 0.90 -6.52 -2.16
C PHE A 71 1.31 -7.96 -2.57
N GLU A 72 1.04 -8.36 -3.82
CA GLU A 72 1.22 -9.74 -4.28
C GLU A 72 2.58 -10.38 -3.95
N TYR A 73 3.64 -9.57 -3.86
CA TYR A 73 5.01 -10.02 -3.63
C TYR A 73 5.47 -9.98 -2.17
N TYR A 74 4.59 -9.62 -1.23
CA TYR A 74 4.92 -9.48 0.19
C TYR A 74 4.08 -10.42 1.07
N THR A 75 4.74 -11.17 1.95
CA THR A 75 4.07 -11.98 2.97
C THR A 75 3.93 -11.24 4.29
N PHE A 76 2.70 -10.87 4.61
CA PHE A 76 2.35 -10.24 5.88
C PHE A 76 2.46 -11.22 7.04
N ASN A 77 3.21 -10.82 8.06
CA ASN A 77 3.12 -11.39 9.40
C ASN A 77 1.94 -10.76 10.17
N ARG A 78 1.68 -11.30 11.37
CA ARG A 78 0.56 -10.87 12.22
C ARG A 78 0.58 -9.39 12.58
N GLU A 79 1.73 -8.86 13.00
CA GLU A 79 1.86 -7.45 13.38
C GLU A 79 1.57 -6.53 12.18
N GLU A 80 2.02 -6.93 10.99
CA GLU A 80 1.78 -6.17 9.77
C GLU A 80 0.33 -6.23 9.31
N CYS A 81 -0.35 -7.37 9.50
CA CYS A 81 -1.79 -7.45 9.29
C CYS A 81 -2.54 -6.50 10.24
N GLU A 82 -2.15 -6.44 11.52
CA GLU A 82 -2.73 -5.51 12.50
C GLU A 82 -2.50 -4.05 12.08
N LEU A 83 -1.30 -3.69 11.63
CA LEU A 83 -0.99 -2.36 11.10
C LEU A 83 -1.78 -2.03 9.84
N LEU A 84 -1.93 -2.99 8.93
CA LEU A 84 -2.69 -2.85 7.70
C LEU A 84 -4.16 -2.55 8.01
N ILE A 85 -4.76 -3.27 8.96
CA ILE A 85 -6.12 -3.05 9.45
C ILE A 85 -6.29 -1.60 9.93
N HIS A 86 -5.31 -1.01 10.59
CA HIS A 86 -5.40 0.35 11.11
C HIS A 86 -5.00 1.44 10.10
N SER A 87 -4.48 1.07 8.93
CA SER A 87 -4.06 2.02 7.89
C SER A 87 -5.25 2.75 7.25
N GLN A 88 -5.08 4.05 6.95
CA GLN A 88 -6.13 4.83 6.30
C GLN A 88 -6.46 4.33 4.90
N LEU A 89 -5.46 3.89 4.14
CA LEU A 89 -5.66 3.34 2.79
C LEU A 89 -6.49 2.07 2.83
N SER A 90 -6.17 1.12 3.72
CA SER A 90 -6.90 -0.16 3.77
C SER A 90 -8.31 0.02 4.28
N GLN A 91 -8.54 0.94 5.22
CA GLN A 91 -9.89 1.27 5.68
C GLN A 91 -10.79 1.81 4.56
N LYS A 92 -10.22 2.39 3.50
CA LYS A 92 -10.97 2.88 2.34
C LYS A 92 -10.95 1.91 1.16
N CYS A 93 -10.12 0.87 1.17
CA CYS A 93 -9.97 0.00 0.02
C CYS A 93 -11.21 -0.89 -0.16
N GLU A 94 -11.51 -1.17 -1.43
CA GLU A 94 -12.55 -2.10 -1.86
C GLU A 94 -11.93 -3.42 -2.32
N VAL A 95 -10.68 -3.39 -2.79
CA VAL A 95 -9.92 -4.55 -3.22
C VAL A 95 -8.59 -4.60 -2.48
N LEU A 96 -8.30 -5.75 -1.88
CA LEU A 96 -7.02 -6.04 -1.24
C LEU A 96 -6.45 -7.34 -1.79
N MET A 97 -5.18 -7.32 -2.16
CA MET A 97 -4.40 -8.49 -2.56
C MET A 97 -3.16 -8.60 -1.68
N LEU A 98 -2.99 -9.73 -1.00
CA LEU A 98 -1.85 -9.96 -0.09
C LEU A 98 -1.53 -11.45 0.06
N SER A 99 -0.35 -11.72 0.62
CA SER A 99 0.05 -13.05 1.08
C SER A 99 0.16 -13.08 2.60
N THR A 100 -0.25 -14.17 3.26
CA THR A 100 -0.05 -14.39 4.70
C THR A 100 -0.07 -15.89 5.04
N LYS A 101 0.54 -16.27 6.17
CA LYS A 101 0.63 -17.66 6.64
C LYS A 101 -0.51 -18.08 7.57
N HIS A 102 -1.26 -17.13 8.12
CA HIS A 102 -2.23 -17.42 9.18
C HIS A 102 -3.67 -17.11 8.74
N LEU A 103 -4.55 -18.09 8.89
CA LEU A 103 -5.97 -17.94 8.58
C LEU A 103 -6.65 -16.92 9.50
N ASP A 104 -6.25 -16.84 10.77
CA ASP A 104 -6.84 -15.90 11.73
C ASP A 104 -6.64 -14.43 11.28
N ASP A 105 -5.50 -14.13 10.65
CA ASP A 105 -5.21 -12.79 10.15
C ASP A 105 -6.14 -12.42 8.98
N ILE A 106 -6.43 -13.39 8.10
CA ILE A 106 -7.42 -13.25 7.03
C ILE A 106 -8.80 -12.92 7.60
N LEU A 107 -9.23 -13.67 8.63
CA LEU A 107 -10.53 -13.45 9.27
C LEU A 107 -10.60 -12.07 9.93
N GLN A 108 -9.51 -11.62 10.56
CA GLN A 108 -9.45 -10.27 11.14
C GLN A 108 -9.55 -9.19 10.06
N LEU A 109 -8.82 -9.32 8.95
CA LEU A 109 -8.90 -8.38 7.82
C LEU A 109 -10.32 -8.25 7.29
N ILE A 110 -11.01 -9.38 7.05
CA ILE A 110 -12.40 -9.40 6.57
C ILE A 110 -13.33 -8.68 7.56
N ASN A 111 -13.15 -8.90 8.87
CA ASN A 111 -14.03 -8.32 9.88
C ASN A 111 -13.81 -6.83 10.13
N GLN A 112 -12.59 -6.32 9.89
CA GLN A 112 -12.21 -4.95 10.24
C GLN A 112 -12.18 -3.99 9.04
N LEU A 113 -11.98 -4.49 7.82
CA LEU A 113 -11.94 -3.66 6.60
C LEU A 113 -13.33 -3.52 5.99
N ARG A 114 -14.13 -2.59 6.54
CA ARG A 114 -15.57 -2.47 6.24
C ARG A 114 -15.92 -2.16 4.78
N ASN A 115 -15.01 -1.56 4.03
CA ASN A 115 -15.22 -1.23 2.62
C ASN A 115 -14.76 -2.35 1.68
N LEU A 116 -14.12 -3.39 2.19
CA LEU A 116 -13.58 -4.48 1.42
C LEU A 116 -14.69 -5.29 0.73
N ARG A 117 -14.59 -5.42 -0.58
CA ARG A 117 -15.52 -6.16 -1.45
C ARG A 117 -14.87 -7.36 -2.11
N SER A 118 -13.57 -7.29 -2.36
CA SER A 118 -12.79 -8.36 -2.95
C SER A 118 -11.49 -8.54 -2.19
N LEU A 119 -11.24 -9.76 -1.73
CA LEU A 119 -10.00 -10.14 -1.09
C LEU A 119 -9.36 -11.26 -1.91
N LYS A 120 -8.15 -11.02 -2.41
CA LYS A 120 -7.32 -12.02 -3.10
C LYS A 120 -6.18 -12.42 -2.17
N ILE A 121 -6.03 -13.71 -1.91
CA ILE A 121 -5.09 -14.20 -0.91
C ILE A 121 -4.24 -15.31 -1.50
N ARG A 122 -2.94 -15.23 -1.24
CA ARG A 122 -2.02 -16.36 -1.37
C ARG A 122 -1.67 -16.85 0.04
N LEU A 123 -2.11 -18.06 0.38
CA LEU A 123 -1.74 -18.75 1.62
C LEU A 123 -0.40 -19.47 1.39
N LEU A 124 0.56 -19.27 2.29
CA LEU A 124 1.91 -19.86 2.24
C LEU A 124 2.19 -20.79 3.41
#